data_AF-A0A915AEC0-F1
#
_entry.id   AF-A0A915AEC0-F1
#
_cell.length_a   1.000
_cell.length_b   1.000
_cell.length_c   1.000
_cell.angle_alpha   90.00
_cell.angle_beta   90.00
_cell.angle_gamma   90.00
#
_symmetry.space_group_name_H-M   'P 1'
#
loop_
_entity.id
_entity.type
_entity.pdbx_description
1 polymer ?
#
loop_
_entity_poly.entity_id
_entity_poly.type
_entity_poly.pdbx_seq_one_letter_code
_entity_poly.pdbx_strand_id
1 'polypeptide(L)'
;MGNSGSRGAQHPQDAKRRSSKQREESVSPIRFPEYRIRSESLAHTQSARKLSSFRRDDEEEPPIIAINKNRSKSFRSASQLQTSRYFAGGRRKSDICETTGLSMHQKAILTARWRQLPQGIVFDLGKRVFGTLFQKDPNLLVVIKLEHLQGTDAWRDHVNFHMHAQRFTHALSQCMRHLLEPIVAADRLQEFGATYAEMEDSENFHRTLIPHSYWDRLISAMTSVAKEFHENSSQKSRRNSLSVSSALLATNERLDLQTDATNISAWSALAIFVANQIRFGYDMERMLRAELKKLGINDQRKVA
;
A
#
# COMPACT_ATOMS: atom_id res chain seq x y z
N MET A 1 -22.99 -5.18 -69.03
CA MET A 1 -22.46 -4.48 -70.23
C MET A 1 -21.65 -3.31 -69.71
N GLY A 2 -20.36 -3.11 -69.94
CA GLY A 2 -19.39 -3.63 -70.91
C GLY A 2 -18.25 -2.59 -70.95
N ASN A 3 -17.00 -3.05 -70.93
CA ASN A 3 -15.73 -2.39 -71.32
C ASN A 3 -15.35 -1.01 -70.71
N SER A 4 -14.16 -0.69 -70.19
CA SER A 4 -12.75 -1.13 -70.26
C SER A 4 -11.83 -0.02 -70.81
N GLY A 5 -10.61 0.09 -70.25
CA GLY A 5 -9.46 0.85 -70.78
C GLY A 5 -9.01 2.02 -69.89
N SER A 6 -7.96 1.90 -69.06
CA SER A 6 -6.51 2.06 -69.38
C SER A 6 -6.13 3.52 -69.74
N ARG A 7 -4.99 4.10 -69.39
CA ARG A 7 -3.71 3.77 -68.71
C ARG A 7 -2.95 5.11 -68.66
N GLY A 8 -2.04 5.31 -67.70
CA GLY A 8 -1.08 6.42 -67.79
C GLY A 8 -0.22 6.59 -66.55
N ALA A 9 0.82 5.77 -66.42
CA ALA A 9 1.89 5.95 -65.46
C ALA A 9 3.02 6.78 -66.07
N GLN A 10 3.60 7.73 -65.32
CA GLN A 10 4.98 8.20 -65.49
C GLN A 10 5.59 8.65 -64.13
N HIS A 11 6.59 7.89 -63.70
CA HIS A 11 7.77 8.29 -62.90
C HIS A 11 8.98 8.00 -63.84
N PRO A 12 10.27 8.31 -63.56
CA PRO A 12 10.90 9.07 -62.47
C PRO A 12 12.08 9.97 -62.95
N GLN A 13 12.92 10.42 -61.98
CA GLN A 13 14.37 10.77 -62.03
C GLN A 13 14.66 12.15 -61.40
N ASP A 14 15.26 12.21 -60.21
CA ASP A 14 16.69 12.05 -59.86
C ASP A 14 17.58 13.23 -60.31
N ALA A 15 18.08 14.03 -59.35
CA ALA A 15 19.50 14.42 -59.24
C ALA A 15 19.80 15.40 -58.08
N LYS A 16 20.46 14.86 -57.04
CA LYS A 16 21.77 15.28 -56.47
C LYS A 16 22.08 16.76 -56.11
N ARG A 17 22.28 16.92 -54.79
CA ARG A 17 23.52 17.33 -54.07
C ARG A 17 24.32 18.58 -54.51
N ARG A 18 24.52 19.49 -53.54
CA ARG A 18 25.80 20.05 -52.97
C ARG A 18 25.41 21.09 -51.91
N SER A 19 25.77 21.04 -50.62
CA SER A 19 27.06 21.04 -49.90
C SER A 19 27.83 22.37 -49.92
N SER A 20 27.79 23.08 -48.78
CA SER A 20 28.85 23.96 -48.21
C SER A 20 28.46 24.27 -46.74
N LYS A 21 29.09 23.67 -45.72
CA LYS A 21 30.31 24.09 -45.00
C LYS A 21 30.24 25.53 -44.43
N GLN A 22 30.05 25.63 -43.11
CA GLN A 22 30.78 26.59 -42.26
C GLN A 22 30.97 26.01 -40.84
N ARG A 23 32.24 25.66 -40.56
CA ARG A 23 32.96 25.68 -39.28
C ARG A 23 33.08 27.16 -38.84
N GLU A 24 33.32 27.59 -37.61
CA GLU A 24 33.72 27.04 -36.32
C GLU A 24 33.58 28.24 -35.36
N GLU A 25 33.11 28.08 -34.12
CA GLU A 25 33.74 28.77 -33.00
C GLU A 25 33.38 28.13 -31.66
N SER A 26 34.45 27.80 -30.96
CA SER A 26 34.56 27.08 -29.71
C SER A 26 34.55 28.03 -28.52
N VAL A 27 33.73 27.75 -27.50
CA VAL A 27 34.00 28.23 -26.14
C VAL A 27 33.86 27.05 -25.18
N SER A 28 34.99 26.72 -24.57
CA SER A 28 35.23 25.63 -23.64
C SER A 28 34.52 25.81 -22.28
N PRO A 29 34.38 24.73 -21.49
CA PRO A 29 33.51 24.67 -20.32
C PRO A 29 34.20 25.22 -19.05
N ILE A 30 33.45 25.99 -18.28
CA ILE A 30 33.88 26.47 -16.96
C ILE A 30 33.78 25.31 -15.96
N ARG A 31 34.96 24.85 -15.52
CA ARG A 31 35.17 23.97 -14.38
C ARG A 31 34.77 24.71 -13.09
N PHE A 32 33.89 24.11 -12.29
CA PHE A 32 33.77 24.43 -10.87
C PHE A 32 34.43 23.33 -10.03
N PRO A 33 35.16 23.69 -8.96
CA PRO A 33 36.06 22.78 -8.26
C PRO A 33 35.32 21.79 -7.35
N GLU A 34 35.72 20.52 -7.46
CA GLU A 34 35.55 19.49 -6.44
C GLU A 34 36.20 19.95 -5.13
N TYR A 35 35.38 20.15 -4.09
CA TYR A 35 35.86 20.06 -2.72
C TYR A 35 35.56 18.68 -2.17
N ARG A 36 36.54 17.81 -2.33
CA ARG A 36 36.68 16.52 -1.66
C ARG A 36 37.25 16.79 -0.27
N ILE A 37 36.41 16.86 0.76
CA ILE A 37 36.88 16.78 2.15
C ILE A 37 36.77 15.31 2.58
N ARG A 38 37.94 14.70 2.72
CA ARG A 38 38.16 13.37 3.28
C ARG A 38 38.42 13.55 4.78
N SER A 39 37.70 12.75 5.58
CA SER A 39 38.09 12.23 6.90
C SER A 39 38.50 13.21 8.00
N GLU A 40 37.70 13.31 9.06
CA GLU A 40 38.20 13.11 10.43
C GLU A 40 37.20 12.32 11.25
N SER A 41 37.63 11.12 11.67
CA SER A 41 37.02 10.37 12.76
C SER A 41 37.42 11.01 14.07
N LEU A 42 36.46 11.41 14.89
CA LEU A 42 36.68 11.60 16.32
C LEU A 42 35.87 10.56 17.07
N ALA A 43 36.54 9.46 17.37
CA ALA A 43 36.20 8.62 18.51
C ALA A 43 36.44 9.45 19.77
N HIS A 44 35.41 9.65 20.60
CA HIS A 44 35.66 9.95 22.00
C HIS A 44 34.64 9.34 22.94
N THR A 45 35.20 8.40 23.71
CA THR A 45 34.97 8.13 25.14
C THR A 45 33.57 7.70 25.57
N GLN A 46 33.47 6.38 25.70
CA GLN A 46 32.84 5.73 26.83
C GLN A 46 33.13 6.51 28.13
N SER A 47 32.08 6.99 28.80
CA SER A 47 32.15 7.31 30.23
C SER A 47 31.09 6.49 30.94
N ALA A 48 31.51 5.28 31.33
CA ALA A 48 30.84 4.54 32.37
C ALA A 48 31.19 5.21 33.71
N ARG A 49 30.21 5.83 34.37
CA ARG A 49 30.26 6.03 35.82
C ARG A 49 29.14 5.23 36.47
N LYS A 50 29.59 4.13 37.07
CA LYS A 50 28.86 3.27 37.98
C LYS A 50 29.06 3.78 39.42
N LEU A 51 27.98 3.68 40.19
CA LEU A 51 27.90 3.51 41.66
C LEU A 51 28.07 4.72 42.58
N SER A 52 26.98 5.00 43.31
CA SER A 52 26.90 5.18 44.77
C SER A 52 25.43 5.49 45.08
N SER A 53 24.59 4.60 45.63
CA SER A 53 24.62 3.99 46.96
C SER A 53 24.68 4.99 48.11
N PHE A 54 23.51 5.50 48.50
CA PHE A 54 23.27 5.88 49.89
C PHE A 54 21.90 5.34 50.33
N ARG A 55 21.96 4.34 51.23
CA ARG A 55 20.89 3.99 52.15
C ARG A 55 20.74 5.11 53.18
N ARG A 56 19.51 5.43 53.55
CA ARG A 56 19.15 5.78 54.92
C ARG A 56 17.87 5.03 55.26
N ASP A 57 18.03 4.07 56.16
CA ASP A 57 16.97 3.55 57.02
C ASP A 57 16.73 4.58 58.15
N ASP A 58 15.51 4.58 58.70
CA ASP A 58 15.06 4.99 60.05
C ASP A 58 13.55 5.30 59.93
N GLU A 59 12.69 4.30 60.17
CA GLU A 59 12.03 4.00 61.45
C GLU A 59 10.98 5.05 61.85
N GLU A 60 9.70 4.71 61.67
CA GLU A 60 8.64 4.85 62.69
C GLU A 60 7.30 4.30 62.15
N GLU A 61 6.82 3.21 62.74
CA GLU A 61 5.50 2.62 62.55
C GLU A 61 4.63 3.00 63.76
N PRO A 62 3.34 3.36 63.59
CA PRO A 62 2.29 2.61 64.29
C PRO A 62 0.92 2.63 63.55
N PRO A 63 -0.16 2.07 64.12
CA PRO A 63 -0.52 0.66 64.14
C PRO A 63 -1.71 0.34 63.21
N ILE A 64 -1.85 -0.96 62.96
CA ILE A 64 -2.80 -1.62 62.06
C ILE A 64 -4.27 -1.36 62.47
N ILE A 65 -5.06 -0.75 61.58
CA ILE A 65 -6.53 -0.83 61.58
C ILE A 65 -6.94 -1.73 60.41
N ALA A 66 -7.46 -2.91 60.73
CA ALA A 66 -8.04 -3.83 59.76
C ALA A 66 -9.33 -3.25 59.17
N ILE A 67 -9.28 -2.80 57.91
CA ILE A 67 -10.47 -2.46 57.13
C ILE A 67 -10.51 -3.37 55.90
N ASN A 68 -11.49 -4.27 55.94
CA ASN A 68 -11.86 -5.22 54.90
C ASN A 68 -12.20 -4.45 53.61
N LYS A 69 -11.31 -4.48 52.61
CA LYS A 69 -11.53 -3.83 51.31
C LYS A 69 -11.79 -4.89 50.24
N ASN A 70 -13.01 -4.87 49.74
CA ASN A 70 -13.48 -5.58 48.56
C ASN A 70 -12.49 -5.42 47.39
N ARG A 71 -11.91 -6.57 47.00
CA ARG A 71 -10.93 -6.70 45.92
C ARG A 71 -11.60 -6.43 44.58
N SER A 72 -11.47 -5.20 44.09
CA SER A 72 -11.72 -4.85 42.69
C SER A 72 -10.66 -5.52 41.80
N LYS A 73 -11.13 -6.29 40.81
CA LYS A 73 -10.30 -7.01 39.83
C LYS A 73 -9.66 -6.02 38.86
N SER A 74 -8.43 -5.61 39.15
CA SER A 74 -7.53 -4.98 38.19
C SER A 74 -6.93 -6.06 37.30
N PHE A 75 -7.28 -6.05 36.00
CA PHE A 75 -6.59 -6.83 34.97
C PHE A 75 -5.42 -6.01 34.42
N ARG A 76 -4.29 -6.06 35.11
CA ARG A 76 -2.98 -5.88 34.49
C ARG A 76 -2.14 -7.09 34.86
N SER A 77 -2.05 -8.05 33.94
CA SER A 77 -1.09 -9.14 34.03
C SER A 77 0.09 -8.87 33.12
N ALA A 78 1.25 -9.03 33.73
CA ALA A 78 2.57 -8.71 33.26
C ALA A 78 3.03 -9.53 32.04
N SER A 79 3.98 -8.94 31.34
CA SER A 79 4.92 -9.59 30.44
C SER A 79 5.60 -10.79 31.10
N GLN A 80 5.47 -11.97 30.50
CA GLN A 80 6.41 -13.06 30.70
C GLN A 80 6.70 -13.72 29.35
N LEU A 81 7.95 -13.57 28.90
CA LEU A 81 8.55 -14.41 27.87
C LEU A 81 8.46 -15.87 28.31
N GLN A 82 7.85 -16.74 27.49
CA GLN A 82 8.42 -18.04 27.09
C GLN A 82 7.49 -18.80 26.13
N THR A 83 8.05 -19.09 24.96
CA THR A 83 7.90 -20.33 24.17
C THR A 83 6.50 -20.93 23.96
N SER A 84 6.05 -20.87 22.70
CA SER A 84 5.35 -21.93 21.96
C SER A 84 4.60 -22.97 22.80
N ARG A 85 3.28 -22.80 22.92
CA ARG A 85 2.35 -23.92 23.05
C ARG A 85 1.00 -23.56 22.44
N TYR A 86 0.81 -24.04 21.22
CA TYR A 86 -0.47 -24.16 20.55
C TYR A 86 -1.36 -25.20 21.28
N PHE A 87 -2.67 -24.98 21.22
CA PHE A 87 -3.79 -25.89 21.51
C PHE A 87 -4.06 -26.32 22.96
N ALA A 88 -5.13 -25.75 23.56
CA ALA A 88 -6.19 -26.49 24.25
C ALA A 88 -7.32 -25.53 24.65
N GLY A 89 -8.55 -25.74 24.13
CA GLY A 89 -9.74 -25.04 24.63
C GLY A 89 -10.85 -24.91 23.61
N GLY A 90 -11.73 -25.91 23.57
CA GLY A 90 -12.82 -26.07 22.60
C GLY A 90 -13.84 -24.93 22.54
N ARG A 91 -13.90 -24.32 21.37
CA ARG A 91 -15.07 -24.02 20.52
C ARG A 91 -14.49 -24.03 19.11
N ARG A 92 -15.24 -24.45 18.08
CA ARG A 92 -14.81 -24.27 16.68
C ARG A 92 -14.77 -22.75 16.39
N LYS A 93 -13.77 -22.05 16.93
CA LYS A 93 -13.44 -20.69 16.53
C LYS A 93 -13.16 -20.81 15.04
N SER A 94 -13.91 -20.05 14.24
CA SER A 94 -13.67 -19.99 12.80
C SER A 94 -12.17 -19.81 12.57
N ASP A 95 -11.58 -20.57 11.63
CA ASP A 95 -10.17 -20.41 11.22
C ASP A 95 -9.89 -19.05 10.55
N ILE A 96 -10.85 -18.13 10.62
CA ILE A 96 -10.85 -16.77 10.10
C ILE A 96 -10.33 -15.83 11.19
N CYS A 97 -9.30 -15.07 10.85
CA CYS A 97 -8.75 -14.04 11.73
C CYS A 97 -9.72 -12.85 11.83
N GLU A 98 -10.16 -12.51 13.05
CA GLU A 98 -11.13 -11.44 13.33
C GLU A 98 -10.70 -10.06 12.76
N THR A 99 -9.41 -9.74 12.79
CA THR A 99 -8.88 -8.47 12.27
C THR A 99 -8.87 -8.41 10.74
N THR A 100 -8.44 -9.50 10.09
CA THR A 100 -8.24 -9.50 8.64
C THR A 100 -9.41 -10.04 7.83
N GLY A 101 -10.34 -10.77 8.47
CA GLY A 101 -11.36 -11.55 7.76
C GLY A 101 -10.80 -12.69 6.89
N LEU A 102 -9.49 -12.96 6.95
CA LEU A 102 -8.81 -13.98 6.17
C LEU A 102 -8.56 -15.23 7.01
N SER A 103 -8.78 -16.40 6.41
CA SER A 103 -8.34 -17.67 7.00
C SER A 103 -6.83 -17.85 6.90
N MET A 104 -6.25 -18.71 7.74
CA MET A 104 -4.82 -19.03 7.67
C MET A 104 -4.41 -19.55 6.27
N HIS A 105 -5.27 -20.35 5.64
CA HIS A 105 -5.07 -20.85 4.29
C HIS A 105 -5.07 -19.73 3.24
N GLN A 106 -6.03 -18.79 3.31
CA GLN A 106 -6.09 -17.64 2.41
C GLN A 106 -4.84 -16.76 2.55
N LYS A 107 -4.37 -16.52 3.78
CA LYS A 107 -3.13 -15.77 4.02
C LYS A 107 -1.91 -16.44 3.40
N ALA A 108 -1.81 -17.77 3.49
CA ALA A 108 -0.74 -18.53 2.87
C ALA A 108 -0.77 -18.41 1.34
N ILE A 109 -1.95 -18.54 0.72
CA ILE A 109 -2.13 -18.34 -0.72
C ILE A 109 -1.69 -16.94 -1.13
N LEU A 110 -2.20 -15.90 -0.46
CA LEU A 110 -1.89 -14.51 -0.78
C LEU A 110 -0.39 -14.23 -0.66
N THR A 111 0.25 -14.70 0.42
CA THR A 111 1.68 -14.50 0.64
C THR A 111 2.52 -15.22 -0.43
N ALA A 112 2.16 -16.46 -0.77
CA ALA A 112 2.85 -17.23 -1.81
C ALA A 112 2.70 -16.57 -3.18
N ARG A 113 1.47 -16.18 -3.55
CA ARG A 113 1.18 -15.51 -4.83
C ARG A 113 1.87 -14.15 -4.94
N TRP A 114 1.85 -13.36 -3.87
CA TRP A 114 2.54 -12.07 -3.84
C TRP A 114 4.04 -12.20 -4.11
N ARG A 115 4.70 -13.20 -3.50
CA ARG A 115 6.12 -13.47 -3.73
C ARG A 115 6.44 -13.95 -5.14
N GLN A 116 5.48 -14.56 -5.83
CA GLN A 116 5.63 -15.02 -7.22
C GLN A 116 5.43 -13.89 -8.24
N LEU A 117 4.88 -12.75 -7.85
CA LEU A 117 4.68 -11.63 -8.77
C LEU A 117 6.04 -10.99 -9.14
N PRO A 118 6.29 -10.72 -10.44
CA PRO A 118 7.44 -9.93 -10.86
C PRO A 118 7.47 -8.57 -10.15
N GLN A 119 8.65 -8.12 -9.74
CA GLN A 119 8.81 -6.88 -8.99
C GLN A 119 8.24 -5.65 -9.72
N GLY A 120 8.35 -5.61 -11.06
CA GLY A 120 7.72 -4.54 -11.86
C GLY A 120 6.19 -4.52 -11.76
N ILE A 121 5.53 -5.69 -11.70
CA ILE A 121 4.08 -5.77 -11.52
C ILE A 121 3.67 -5.27 -10.13
N VAL A 122 4.44 -5.63 -9.09
CA VAL A 122 4.21 -5.15 -7.73
C VAL A 122 4.38 -3.64 -7.66
N PHE A 123 5.41 -3.09 -8.30
CA PHE A 123 5.68 -1.65 -8.34
C PHE A 123 4.53 -0.85 -8.98
N ASP A 124 4.02 -1.35 -10.11
CA ASP A 124 2.92 -0.70 -10.85
C ASP A 124 1.52 -1.04 -10.31
N LEU A 125 1.42 -1.84 -9.25
CA LEU A 125 0.13 -2.31 -8.73
C LEU A 125 -0.80 -1.16 -8.34
N GLY A 126 -0.29 -0.18 -7.58
CA GLY A 126 -1.05 1.00 -7.19
C GLY A 126 -1.51 1.81 -8.40
N LYS A 127 -0.67 1.93 -9.44
CA LYS A 127 -1.06 2.61 -10.69
C LYS A 127 -2.19 1.87 -11.40
N ARG A 128 -2.17 0.54 -11.41
CA ARG A 128 -3.26 -0.28 -11.97
C ARG A 128 -4.54 -0.14 -11.17
N VAL A 129 -4.48 -0.27 -9.84
CA VAL A 129 -5.64 -0.17 -8.96
C VAL A 129 -6.31 1.20 -9.09
N PHE A 130 -5.55 2.28 -8.92
CA PHE A 130 -6.11 3.62 -9.03
C PHE A 130 -6.42 4.03 -10.47
N GLY A 131 -5.66 3.53 -11.45
CA GLY A 131 -5.98 3.70 -12.85
C GLY A 131 -7.35 3.13 -13.19
N THR A 132 -7.63 1.90 -12.75
CA THR A 132 -8.95 1.26 -12.89
C THR A 132 -10.04 2.01 -12.13
N LEU A 133 -9.75 2.51 -10.93
CA LEU A 133 -10.70 3.27 -10.11
C LEU A 133 -11.10 4.60 -10.77
N PHE A 134 -10.13 5.44 -11.14
CA PHE A 134 -10.40 6.76 -11.72
C PHE A 134 -10.92 6.68 -13.16
N GLN A 135 -10.56 5.64 -13.91
CA GLN A 135 -11.15 5.40 -15.22
C GLN A 135 -12.62 4.99 -15.14
N LYS A 136 -13.00 4.20 -14.12
CA LYS A 136 -14.41 3.83 -13.88
C LYS A 136 -15.22 4.98 -13.29
N ASP A 137 -14.61 5.84 -12.49
CA ASP A 137 -15.25 7.02 -11.92
C ASP A 137 -14.30 8.22 -11.86
N PRO A 138 -14.31 9.08 -12.90
CA PRO A 138 -13.46 10.26 -12.94
C PRO A 138 -13.73 11.24 -11.80
N ASN A 139 -14.93 11.26 -11.22
CA ASN A 139 -15.26 12.19 -10.13
C ASN A 139 -14.38 11.99 -8.89
N LEU A 140 -13.83 10.77 -8.71
CA LEU A 140 -12.95 10.45 -7.59
C LEU A 140 -11.57 11.07 -7.70
N LEU A 141 -11.21 11.68 -8.83
CA LEU A 141 -9.96 12.44 -8.96
C LEU A 141 -9.85 13.59 -7.94
N VAL A 142 -10.98 14.06 -7.38
CA VAL A 142 -11.00 15.02 -6.26
C VAL A 142 -10.21 14.52 -5.04
N VAL A 143 -10.18 13.20 -4.80
CA VAL A 143 -9.47 12.58 -3.67
C VAL A 143 -7.96 12.82 -3.76
N ILE A 144 -7.42 13.03 -4.96
CA ILE A 144 -6.00 13.30 -5.20
C ILE A 144 -5.74 14.71 -5.76
N LYS A 145 -6.72 15.62 -5.60
CA LYS A 145 -6.67 17.02 -6.04
C LYS A 145 -6.50 17.19 -7.56
N LEU A 146 -7.11 16.30 -8.34
CA LEU A 146 -7.08 16.30 -9.81
C LEU A 146 -8.47 16.44 -10.43
N GLU A 147 -9.43 17.04 -9.72
CA GLU A 147 -10.79 17.27 -10.22
C GLU A 147 -10.82 18.09 -11.52
N HIS A 148 -9.83 18.96 -11.73
CA HIS A 148 -9.69 19.76 -12.96
C HIS A 148 -9.28 18.94 -14.20
N LEU A 149 -8.83 17.69 -14.02
CA LEU A 149 -8.43 16.79 -15.11
C LEU A 149 -9.51 15.75 -15.43
N GLN A 150 -10.69 15.85 -14.82
CA GLN A 150 -11.84 15.00 -15.13
C GLN A 150 -12.17 15.05 -16.63
N GLY A 151 -12.41 13.88 -17.24
CA GLY A 151 -12.69 13.77 -18.67
C GLY A 151 -11.46 13.78 -19.59
N THR A 152 -10.25 13.88 -19.04
CA THR A 152 -8.99 13.73 -19.78
C THR A 152 -8.24 12.48 -19.33
N ASP A 153 -7.18 12.09 -20.05
CA ASP A 153 -6.22 11.07 -19.61
C ASP A 153 -4.94 11.67 -19.00
N ALA A 154 -4.82 13.01 -18.94
CA ALA A 154 -3.63 13.71 -18.49
C ALA A 154 -3.30 13.47 -16.99
N TRP A 155 -4.29 13.07 -16.19
CA TRP A 155 -4.08 12.71 -14.78
C TRP A 155 -3.17 11.48 -14.60
N ARG A 156 -3.02 10.63 -15.63
CA ARG A 156 -2.20 9.41 -15.58
C ARG A 156 -0.71 9.71 -15.43
N ASP A 157 -0.26 10.85 -15.94
CA ASP A 157 1.13 11.31 -15.90
C ASP A 157 1.35 12.36 -14.79
N HIS A 158 0.30 12.70 -14.05
CA HIS A 158 0.37 13.73 -13.03
C HIS A 158 1.10 13.23 -11.77
N VAL A 159 1.95 14.09 -11.18
CA VAL A 159 2.76 13.75 -9.99
C VAL A 159 1.91 13.29 -8.81
N ASN A 160 0.78 13.95 -8.54
CA ASN A 160 -0.15 13.50 -7.48
C ASN A 160 -0.62 12.06 -7.66
N PHE A 161 -0.97 11.66 -8.90
CA PHE A 161 -1.38 10.28 -9.18
C PHE A 161 -0.22 9.32 -8.94
N HIS A 162 0.98 9.63 -9.43
CA HIS A 162 2.17 8.79 -9.23
C HIS A 162 2.54 8.64 -7.75
N MET A 163 2.60 9.75 -7.00
CA MET A 163 2.89 9.70 -5.57
C MET A 163 1.83 8.91 -4.81
N HIS A 164 0.55 9.13 -5.12
CA HIS A 164 -0.56 8.43 -4.47
C HIS A 164 -0.48 6.91 -4.70
N ALA A 165 -0.33 6.51 -5.97
CA ALA A 165 -0.16 5.12 -6.35
C ALA A 165 1.07 4.48 -5.70
N GLN A 166 2.20 5.18 -5.65
CA GLN A 166 3.43 4.68 -5.04
C GLN A 166 3.27 4.48 -3.52
N ARG A 167 2.67 5.44 -2.82
CA ARG A 167 2.42 5.34 -1.37
C ARG A 167 1.51 4.15 -1.04
N PHE A 168 0.47 3.94 -1.84
CA PHE A 168 -0.40 2.77 -1.69
C PHE A 168 0.33 1.46 -1.97
N THR A 169 1.09 1.37 -3.06
CA THR A 169 1.91 0.18 -3.37
C THR A 169 2.85 -0.15 -2.22
N HIS A 170 3.47 0.88 -1.61
CA HIS A 170 4.32 0.71 -0.45
C HIS A 170 3.55 0.16 0.75
N ALA A 171 2.44 0.79 1.14
CA ALA A 171 1.61 0.35 2.27
C ALA A 171 1.10 -1.08 2.08
N LEU A 172 0.60 -1.41 0.89
CA LEU A 172 0.14 -2.76 0.56
C LEU A 172 1.28 -3.78 0.59
N SER A 173 2.49 -3.42 0.13
CA SER A 173 3.65 -4.29 0.23
C SER A 173 4.03 -4.59 1.69
N GLN A 174 3.95 -3.59 2.57
CA GLN A 174 4.18 -3.80 4.01
C GLN A 174 3.09 -4.68 4.63
N CYS A 175 1.82 -4.39 4.32
CA CYS A 175 0.69 -5.23 4.72
C CYS A 175 0.89 -6.70 4.32
N MET A 176 1.32 -6.96 3.08
CA MET A 176 1.55 -8.32 2.59
C MET A 176 2.73 -9.03 3.29
N ARG A 177 3.77 -8.30 3.70
CA ARG A 177 4.87 -8.86 4.50
C ARG A 177 4.42 -9.25 5.91
N HIS A 178 3.49 -8.50 6.48
CA HIS A 178 3.02 -8.67 7.87
C HIS A 178 1.61 -9.29 7.95
N LEU A 179 1.14 -10.01 6.92
CA LEU A 179 -0.23 -10.54 6.88
C LEU A 179 -0.53 -11.55 8.01
N LEU A 180 0.52 -12.17 8.56
CA LEU A 180 0.48 -13.05 9.74
C LEU A 180 0.52 -12.31 11.08
N GLU A 181 0.78 -11.00 11.06
CA GLU A 181 0.78 -10.08 12.19
C GLU A 181 -0.32 -9.03 11.96
N PRO A 182 -1.61 -9.38 12.19
CA PRO A 182 -2.75 -8.59 11.72
C PRO A 182 -2.75 -7.12 12.16
N ILE A 183 -2.29 -6.86 13.38
CA ILE A 183 -2.22 -5.51 13.95
C ILE A 183 -1.21 -4.67 13.18
N VAL A 184 -0.03 -5.23 12.89
CA VAL A 184 1.03 -4.53 12.13
C VAL A 184 0.58 -4.30 10.69
N ALA A 185 -0.07 -5.28 10.05
CA ALA A 185 -0.62 -5.11 8.71
C ALA A 185 -1.70 -4.02 8.65
N ALA A 186 -2.59 -3.99 9.65
CA ALA A 186 -3.63 -2.97 9.76
C ALA A 186 -3.03 -1.57 9.96
N ASP A 187 -2.08 -1.42 10.87
CA ASP A 187 -1.41 -0.15 11.17
C ASP A 187 -0.83 0.52 9.90
N ARG A 188 -0.15 -0.25 9.04
CA ARG A 188 0.41 0.27 7.78
C ARG A 188 -0.63 0.79 6.80
N LEU A 189 -1.80 0.20 6.79
CA LEU A 189 -2.91 0.63 5.94
C LEU A 189 -3.64 1.83 6.53
N GLN A 190 -3.77 1.87 7.86
CA GLN A 190 -4.35 2.98 8.58
C GLN A 190 -3.46 4.24 8.45
N GLU A 191 -2.14 4.10 8.54
CA GLU A 191 -1.16 5.16 8.29
C GLU A 191 -1.35 5.77 6.89
N PHE A 192 -1.52 4.94 5.85
CA PHE A 192 -1.85 5.42 4.52
C PHE A 192 -3.22 6.13 4.48
N GLY A 193 -4.23 5.58 5.16
CA GLY A 193 -5.56 6.19 5.28
C GLY A 193 -5.57 7.57 5.94
N ALA A 194 -4.76 7.75 6.99
CA ALA A 194 -4.62 9.02 7.70
C ALA A 194 -4.14 10.16 6.78
N THR A 195 -3.34 9.86 5.76
CA THR A 195 -2.88 10.87 4.78
C THR A 195 -4.00 11.54 3.99
N TYR A 196 -5.18 10.91 3.91
CA TYR A 196 -6.34 11.54 3.30
C TYR A 196 -6.94 12.66 4.16
N ALA A 197 -6.83 12.56 5.48
CA ALA A 197 -7.33 13.56 6.41
C ALA A 197 -6.42 14.79 6.47
N GLU A 198 -5.10 14.63 6.28
CA GLU A 198 -4.13 15.74 6.19
C GLU A 198 -4.50 16.77 5.12
N MET A 199 -5.18 16.34 4.06
CA MET A 199 -5.57 17.22 2.96
C MET A 199 -6.74 18.15 3.29
N GLU A 200 -7.47 17.94 4.39
CA GLU A 200 -8.67 18.71 4.78
C GLU A 200 -8.37 19.98 5.59
N ASP A 201 -7.16 20.18 6.12
CA ASP A 201 -6.80 21.31 7.01
C ASP A 201 -6.76 22.69 6.30
N SER A 202 -6.94 22.75 4.99
CA SER A 202 -6.73 23.94 4.17
C SER A 202 -7.97 24.86 4.10
N GLU A 203 -8.41 25.46 5.22
CA GLU A 203 -9.46 26.53 5.38
C GLU A 203 -10.84 26.32 4.69
N ASN A 204 -10.99 25.34 3.81
CA ASN A 204 -12.15 25.02 3.00
C ASN A 204 -12.70 23.66 3.45
N PHE A 205 -13.30 23.65 4.64
CA PHE A 205 -13.96 22.51 5.29
C PHE A 205 -15.05 21.81 4.44
N HIS A 206 -15.35 22.30 3.24
CA HIS A 206 -16.47 21.84 2.41
C HIS A 206 -16.05 21.14 1.11
N ARG A 207 -14.75 21.06 0.78
CA ARG A 207 -14.33 20.64 -0.58
C ARG A 207 -13.69 19.26 -0.73
N THR A 208 -13.29 18.56 0.33
CA THR A 208 -12.46 17.34 0.15
C THR A 208 -12.83 16.15 1.03
N LEU A 209 -14.11 16.03 1.42
CA LEU A 209 -14.58 14.78 2.02
C LEU A 209 -14.48 13.65 1.01
N ILE A 210 -13.81 12.56 1.38
CA ILE A 210 -13.81 11.35 0.55
C ILE A 210 -15.25 10.84 0.41
N PRO A 211 -15.79 10.71 -0.83
CA PRO A 211 -17.13 10.18 -1.03
C PRO A 211 -17.27 8.78 -0.42
N HIS A 212 -18.38 8.48 0.25
CA HIS A 212 -18.59 7.16 0.87
C HIS A 212 -18.41 5.99 -0.10
N SER A 213 -18.81 6.17 -1.36
CA SER A 213 -18.66 5.16 -2.42
C SER A 213 -17.22 4.90 -2.85
N TYR A 214 -16.25 5.74 -2.45
CA TYR A 214 -14.83 5.57 -2.78
C TYR A 214 -14.30 4.21 -2.32
N TRP A 215 -14.66 3.79 -1.11
CA TRP A 215 -14.16 2.56 -0.50
C TRP A 215 -14.67 1.32 -1.24
N ASP A 216 -15.96 1.29 -1.59
CA ASP A 216 -16.54 0.18 -2.37
C ASP A 216 -15.94 0.12 -3.78
N ARG A 217 -15.70 1.27 -4.39
CA ARG A 217 -15.04 1.36 -5.70
C ARG A 217 -13.57 0.94 -5.64
N LEU A 218 -12.87 1.19 -4.53
CA LEU A 218 -11.52 0.69 -4.27
C LEU A 218 -11.51 -0.84 -4.14
N ILE A 219 -12.44 -1.43 -3.38
CA ILE A 219 -12.60 -2.89 -3.28
C ILE A 219 -12.82 -3.49 -4.67
N SER A 220 -13.72 -2.89 -5.47
CA SER A 220 -14.01 -3.33 -6.83
C SER A 220 -12.78 -3.25 -7.76
N ALA A 221 -12.04 -2.14 -7.71
CA ALA A 221 -10.84 -1.94 -8.51
C ALA A 221 -9.73 -2.94 -8.13
N MET A 222 -9.46 -3.12 -6.84
CA MET A 222 -8.49 -4.10 -6.35
C MET A 222 -8.85 -5.52 -6.76
N THR A 223 -10.12 -5.90 -6.62
CA THR A 223 -10.60 -7.23 -7.00
C THR A 223 -10.51 -7.45 -8.52
N SER A 224 -10.79 -6.41 -9.32
CA SER A 224 -10.62 -6.44 -10.78
C SER A 224 -9.16 -6.70 -11.17
N VAL A 225 -8.23 -5.94 -10.58
CA VAL A 225 -6.80 -6.08 -10.86
C VAL A 225 -6.26 -7.45 -10.42
N ALA A 226 -6.75 -7.97 -9.29
CA ALA A 226 -6.40 -9.31 -8.83
C ALA A 226 -6.86 -10.42 -9.81
N LYS A 227 -8.07 -10.28 -10.37
CA LYS A 227 -8.58 -11.21 -11.41
C LYS A 227 -7.74 -11.16 -12.67
N GLU A 228 -7.32 -9.98 -13.12
CA GLU A 228 -6.45 -9.82 -14.29
C GLU A 228 -5.09 -10.53 -14.10
N PHE A 229 -4.51 -10.51 -12.89
CA PHE A 229 -3.28 -11.27 -12.62
C PHE A 229 -3.48 -12.78 -12.70
N HIS A 230 -4.65 -13.24 -12.24
CA HIS A 230 -4.99 -14.65 -12.29
C HIS A 230 -5.15 -15.14 -13.72
N GLU A 231 -5.96 -14.44 -14.53
CA GLU A 231 -6.23 -14.80 -15.93
C GLU A 231 -4.94 -14.82 -16.79
N ASN A 232 -4.07 -13.83 -16.61
CA ASN A 232 -2.79 -13.76 -17.32
C ASN A 232 -1.82 -14.89 -16.92
N SER A 233 -1.91 -15.39 -15.68
CA SER A 233 -1.10 -16.51 -15.20
C SER A 233 -1.60 -17.86 -15.73
N SER A 234 -2.92 -18.07 -15.75
CA SER A 234 -3.54 -19.32 -16.24
C SER A 234 -3.36 -19.50 -17.75
N GLN A 235 -3.36 -18.40 -18.53
CA GLN A 235 -3.06 -18.45 -19.96
C GLN A 235 -1.62 -18.87 -20.29
N LYS A 236 -0.63 -18.48 -19.48
CA LYS A 236 0.76 -18.94 -19.64
C LYS A 236 0.92 -20.43 -19.29
N SER A 237 0.20 -20.92 -18.28
CA SER A 237 0.23 -22.34 -17.89
C SER A 237 -0.38 -23.25 -18.97
N ARG A 238 -1.54 -22.86 -19.52
CA ARG A 238 -2.26 -23.64 -20.55
C ARG A 238 -1.50 -23.82 -21.87
N ARG A 239 -0.61 -22.89 -22.23
CA ARG A 239 0.22 -23.03 -23.44
C ARG A 239 1.30 -24.12 -23.30
N ASN A 240 1.67 -24.48 -22.07
CA ASN A 240 2.75 -25.43 -21.81
C ASN A 240 2.23 -26.87 -21.58
N SER A 241 0.92 -27.09 -21.47
CA SER A 241 0.33 -28.38 -21.08
C SER A 241 -0.37 -29.15 -22.21
N LEU A 242 -0.11 -28.82 -23.48
CA LEU A 242 -0.62 -29.59 -24.62
C LEU A 242 0.16 -30.92 -24.77
N SER A 243 -0.09 -31.86 -23.86
CA SER A 243 0.31 -33.26 -23.95
C SER A 243 -0.87 -34.15 -23.53
N VAL A 244 -1.08 -35.20 -24.31
CA VAL A 244 -2.31 -36.00 -24.41
C VAL A 244 -2.50 -36.90 -23.19
N SER A 245 -3.43 -36.56 -22.30
CA SER A 245 -4.01 -37.49 -21.30
C SER A 245 -5.35 -36.98 -20.75
N SER A 246 -6.46 -37.34 -21.41
CA SER A 246 -7.80 -36.78 -21.20
C SER A 246 -8.46 -37.09 -19.84
N ALA A 247 -8.06 -38.16 -19.14
CA ALA A 247 -8.64 -38.51 -17.83
C ALA A 247 -7.98 -37.77 -16.66
N LEU A 248 -6.65 -37.59 -16.70
CA LEU A 248 -5.93 -36.76 -15.72
C LEU A 248 -6.22 -35.27 -15.89
N LEU A 249 -6.52 -34.84 -17.13
CA LEU A 249 -6.95 -33.47 -17.42
C LEU A 249 -8.25 -33.12 -16.70
N ALA A 250 -9.26 -33.99 -16.66
CA ALA A 250 -10.54 -33.70 -16.00
C ALA A 250 -10.40 -33.53 -14.47
N THR A 251 -9.53 -34.32 -13.82
CA THR A 251 -9.25 -34.18 -12.38
C THR A 251 -8.40 -32.95 -12.08
N ASN A 252 -7.41 -32.66 -12.94
CA ASN A 252 -6.57 -31.47 -12.82
C ASN A 252 -7.39 -30.19 -13.06
N GLU A 253 -8.30 -30.18 -14.03
CA GLU A 253 -9.20 -29.06 -14.29
C GLU A 253 -10.11 -28.77 -13.09
N ARG A 254 -10.63 -29.81 -12.42
CA ARG A 254 -11.45 -29.64 -11.22
C ARG A 254 -10.65 -29.06 -10.05
N LEU A 255 -9.40 -29.53 -9.86
CA LEU A 255 -8.50 -29.02 -8.82
C LEU A 255 -8.02 -27.60 -9.12
N ASP A 256 -7.75 -27.28 -10.39
CA ASP A 256 -7.38 -25.94 -10.85
C ASP A 256 -8.53 -24.96 -10.63
N LEU A 257 -9.76 -25.31 -11.02
CA LEU A 257 -10.95 -24.47 -10.78
C LEU A 257 -11.21 -24.22 -9.29
N GLN A 258 -10.97 -25.22 -8.44
CA GLN A 258 -11.12 -25.07 -6.98
C GLN A 258 -10.02 -24.19 -6.38
N THR A 259 -8.79 -24.31 -6.89
CA THR A 259 -7.65 -23.46 -6.51
C THR A 259 -7.88 -22.02 -6.94
N ASP A 260 -8.45 -21.82 -8.13
CA ASP A 260 -8.78 -20.53 -8.71
C ASP A 260 -9.89 -19.82 -7.93
N ALA A 261 -10.97 -20.55 -7.60
CA ALA A 261 -12.05 -20.02 -6.77
C ALA A 261 -11.54 -19.60 -5.38
N THR A 262 -10.68 -20.42 -4.77
CA THR A 262 -10.09 -20.12 -3.46
C THR A 262 -9.17 -18.91 -3.53
N ASN A 263 -8.35 -18.80 -4.59
CA ASN A 263 -7.48 -17.66 -4.84
C ASN A 263 -8.29 -16.36 -5.01
N ILE A 264 -9.32 -16.36 -5.86
CA ILE A 264 -10.19 -15.20 -6.08
C ILE A 264 -10.86 -14.79 -4.76
N SER A 265 -11.36 -15.75 -3.97
CA SER A 265 -11.95 -15.47 -2.67
C SER A 265 -10.95 -14.82 -1.69
N ALA A 266 -9.70 -15.25 -1.70
CA ALA A 266 -8.65 -14.72 -0.85
C ALA A 266 -8.32 -13.26 -1.22
N TRP A 267 -8.20 -12.96 -2.52
CA TRP A 267 -7.97 -11.60 -3.01
C TRP A 267 -9.16 -10.68 -2.74
N SER A 268 -10.39 -11.17 -2.89
CA SER A 268 -11.58 -10.40 -2.55
C SER A 268 -11.63 -10.06 -1.05
N ALA A 269 -11.33 -11.02 -0.17
CA ALA A 269 -11.28 -10.79 1.27
C ALA A 269 -10.13 -9.84 1.65
N LEU A 270 -8.97 -9.94 0.98
CA LEU A 270 -7.87 -8.99 1.15
C LEU A 270 -8.27 -7.57 0.73
N ALA A 271 -8.97 -7.40 -0.39
CA ALA A 271 -9.43 -6.09 -0.87
C ALA A 271 -10.37 -5.43 0.15
N ILE A 272 -11.30 -6.20 0.72
CA ILE A 272 -12.21 -5.73 1.79
C ILE A 272 -11.39 -5.30 3.02
N PHE A 273 -10.46 -6.15 3.47
CA PHE A 273 -9.59 -5.81 4.59
C PHE A 273 -8.82 -4.51 4.34
N VAL A 274 -8.15 -4.41 3.19
CA VAL A 274 -7.34 -3.25 2.81
C VAL A 274 -8.19 -1.97 2.81
N ALA A 275 -9.31 -1.96 2.11
CA ALA A 275 -10.17 -0.77 2.04
C ALA A 275 -10.72 -0.39 3.42
N ASN A 276 -11.11 -1.36 4.26
CA ASN A 276 -11.63 -1.10 5.59
C ASN A 276 -10.56 -0.51 6.53
N GLN A 277 -9.33 -0.99 6.47
CA GLN A 277 -8.25 -0.44 7.32
C GLN A 277 -7.84 0.97 6.87
N ILE A 278 -7.80 1.22 5.55
CA ILE A 278 -7.53 2.57 5.02
C ILE A 278 -8.65 3.53 5.45
N ARG A 279 -9.93 3.11 5.31
CA ARG A 279 -11.07 3.90 5.76
C ARG A 279 -11.01 4.18 7.27
N PHE A 280 -10.70 3.17 8.08
CA PHE A 280 -10.56 3.33 9.52
C PHE A 280 -9.49 4.35 9.88
N GLY A 281 -8.31 4.28 9.25
CA GLY A 281 -7.24 5.26 9.44
C GLY A 281 -7.67 6.68 9.09
N TYR A 282 -8.38 6.86 7.98
CA TYR A 282 -8.96 8.15 7.59
C TYR A 282 -9.98 8.68 8.61
N ASP A 283 -10.97 7.86 8.99
CA ASP A 283 -12.04 8.26 9.90
C ASP A 283 -11.49 8.56 11.31
N MET A 284 -10.53 7.77 11.79
CA MET A 284 -9.85 7.98 13.07
C MET A 284 -9.03 9.26 13.07
N GLU A 285 -8.21 9.52 12.04
CA GLU A 285 -7.40 10.73 11.95
C GLU A 285 -8.27 11.99 11.90
N ARG A 286 -9.40 11.94 11.18
CA ARG A 286 -10.39 13.03 11.17
C ARG A 286 -11.01 13.27 12.54
N MET A 287 -11.38 12.20 13.25
CA MET A 287 -11.89 12.31 14.61
C MET A 287 -10.84 12.94 15.53
N LEU A 288 -9.60 12.46 15.50
CA LEU A 288 -8.50 12.99 16.31
C LEU A 288 -8.28 14.47 16.05
N ARG A 289 -8.28 14.91 14.79
CA ARG A 289 -8.15 16.33 14.42
C ARG A 289 -9.30 17.18 14.91
N ALA A 290 -10.54 16.68 14.79
CA ALA A 290 -11.71 17.37 15.30
C ALA A 290 -11.64 17.56 16.82
N GLU A 291 -11.21 16.53 17.57
CA GLU A 291 -11.00 16.61 19.01
C GLU A 291 -9.85 17.56 19.38
N LEU A 292 -8.71 17.50 18.69
CA LEU A 292 -7.59 18.42 18.90
C LEU A 292 -7.98 19.89 18.67
N LYS A 293 -8.84 20.15 17.66
CA LYS A 293 -9.38 21.49 17.38
C LYS A 293 -10.31 21.95 18.51
N LYS A 294 -11.18 21.09 19.04
CA LYS A 294 -12.04 21.41 20.20
C LYS A 294 -11.23 21.76 21.45
N LEU A 295 -10.07 21.11 21.62
CA LEU A 295 -9.17 21.35 22.75
C LEU A 295 -8.29 22.60 22.58
N GLY A 296 -8.38 23.34 21.47
CA GLY A 296 -7.60 24.57 21.25
C GLY A 296 -6.09 24.35 21.06
N ILE A 297 -5.65 23.11 20.85
CA ILE A 297 -4.21 22.77 20.77
C ILE A 297 -3.57 23.33 19.49
N ASN A 298 -4.35 23.59 18.44
CA ASN A 298 -3.86 24.15 17.17
C ASN A 298 -3.53 25.64 17.24
N ASP A 299 -4.06 26.40 18.20
CA ASP A 299 -3.76 27.83 18.33
C ASP A 299 -2.41 28.10 19.02
N GLN A 300 -1.89 27.15 19.81
CA GLN A 300 -0.62 27.34 20.52
C GLN A 300 0.63 27.08 19.65
N ARG A 301 0.52 26.35 18.53
CA ARG A 301 1.66 26.10 17.62
C ARG A 301 1.94 27.24 16.64
N LYS A 302 1.03 28.19 16.46
CA LYS A 302 1.23 29.34 15.55
C LYS A 302 1.84 30.58 16.24
N VAL A 303 2.06 30.52 17.56
CA VAL A 303 2.53 31.65 18.38
C VAL A 303 3.96 31.44 18.92
N ALA A 304 4.63 30.35 18.51
CA ALA A 304 6.02 30.06 18.87
C ALA A 304 6.96 30.18 17.66
#